data_AF-D8FJI7-F1
#
_entry.id   AF-D8FJI7-F1
#
_cell.length_a   1.000
_cell.length_b   1.000
_cell.length_c   1.000
_cell.angle_alpha   90.00
_cell.angle_beta   90.00
_cell.angle_gamma   90.00
#
_symmetry.space_group_name_H-M   'P 1'
#
loop_
_entity.id
_entity.type
_entity.pdbx_description
1 polymer ?
#
loop_
_entity_poly.entity_id
_entity_poly.type
_entity_poly.pdbx_seq_one_letter_code
_entity_poly.pdbx_strand_id
1 'polypeptide(L)'
;MQRKKASARANNKTVGAGIAAAKKRLDEAVENRSNGTNAGIVAAKASVEQSLDAYKSAQKTYEDYKNSLEKQYNPEIVGEKNSRENLAYGEKSSQLKYNQLINDFSDNKKKSSDNRVLAQDCNSRIDAIQSRIDDLTRKSTDIGIRMSDVQNEISDIGSKGQSYKEQGSEVNKNEAKKLEDDIKSKRQELNSLTRYQEEIKIELSKLSDELASAKSQKEKYTSEADALDKEIDSQRKNLDQMSIDIEKAHDDLKSDADKSIKASQARDDQLKTYKLAMDTAENSYKAALVSLKSAQTSADNEISMLRDALNSANANSNNLDEVELKYLNEELEKTKIRALKD
;
A
#
# COMPACT_ATOMS: atom_id res chain seq x y z
N MET A 1 -38.70 75.33 75.76
CA MET A 1 -37.94 75.68 74.54
C MET A 1 -36.62 74.93 74.38
N GLN A 2 -35.69 74.90 75.35
CA GLN A 2 -34.34 74.30 75.15
C GLN A 2 -34.34 72.80 74.77
N ARG A 3 -35.16 71.95 75.43
CA ARG A 3 -35.25 70.51 75.09
C ARG A 3 -35.81 70.24 73.69
N LYS A 4 -36.79 71.02 73.21
CA LYS A 4 -37.33 70.90 71.84
C LYS A 4 -36.31 71.36 70.79
N LYS A 5 -35.59 72.47 71.03
CA LYS A 5 -34.51 72.94 70.15
C LYS A 5 -33.34 71.94 70.08
N ALA A 6 -33.02 71.25 71.18
CA ALA A 6 -32.01 70.21 71.20
C ALA A 6 -32.44 68.95 70.44
N SER A 7 -33.71 68.54 70.55
CA SER A 7 -34.29 67.41 69.81
C SER A 7 -34.38 67.67 68.31
N ALA A 8 -34.80 68.85 67.88
CA ALA A 8 -34.83 69.28 66.47
C ALA A 8 -33.41 69.31 65.87
N ARG A 9 -32.44 69.88 66.59
CA ARG A 9 -31.02 69.88 66.18
C ARG A 9 -30.42 68.47 66.11
N ALA A 10 -30.79 67.56 67.01
CA ALA A 10 -30.34 66.18 66.97
C ALA A 10 -30.97 65.42 65.80
N ASN A 11 -32.25 65.65 65.50
CA ASN A 11 -32.95 65.08 64.35
C ASN A 11 -32.41 65.62 63.02
N ASN A 12 -32.25 66.93 62.85
CA ASN A 12 -31.66 67.53 61.64
C ASN A 12 -30.20 67.09 61.42
N LYS A 13 -29.42 66.87 62.49
CA LYS A 13 -28.08 66.28 62.38
C LYS A 13 -28.13 64.82 61.94
N THR A 14 -29.13 64.05 62.37
CA THR A 14 -29.31 62.63 62.01
C THR A 14 -29.82 62.48 60.58
N VAL A 15 -30.78 63.30 60.16
CA VAL A 15 -31.30 63.36 58.78
C VAL A 15 -30.21 63.83 57.81
N GLY A 16 -29.46 64.87 58.17
CA GLY A 16 -28.31 65.33 57.38
C GLY A 16 -27.20 64.29 57.24
N ALA A 17 -26.91 63.52 58.31
CA ALA A 17 -25.97 62.39 58.24
C ALA A 17 -26.49 61.26 57.33
N GLY A 18 -27.81 60.99 57.35
CA GLY A 18 -28.46 60.02 56.47
C GLY A 18 -28.40 60.42 54.99
N ILE A 19 -28.66 61.69 54.67
CA ILE A 19 -28.56 62.25 53.31
C ILE A 19 -27.11 62.21 52.82
N ALA A 20 -26.14 62.59 53.66
CA ALA A 20 -24.73 62.54 53.30
C ALA A 20 -24.25 61.11 53.03
N ALA A 21 -24.71 60.13 53.82
CA ALA A 21 -24.42 58.71 53.59
C ALA A 21 -25.09 58.17 52.32
N ALA A 22 -26.33 58.57 52.02
CA ALA A 22 -27.02 58.18 50.79
C ALA A 22 -26.37 58.79 49.55
N LYS A 23 -25.95 60.06 49.62
CA LYS A 23 -25.20 60.74 48.56
C LYS A 23 -23.86 60.05 48.31
N LYS A 24 -23.10 59.74 49.37
CA LYS A 24 -21.84 59.01 49.28
C LYS A 24 -22.01 57.64 48.61
N ARG A 25 -23.04 56.87 48.99
CA ARG A 25 -23.34 55.56 48.38
C ARG A 25 -23.72 55.67 46.90
N LEU A 26 -24.49 56.70 46.54
CA LEU A 26 -24.84 56.97 45.14
C LEU A 26 -23.60 57.36 44.33
N ASP A 27 -22.77 58.26 44.86
CA ASP A 27 -21.54 58.70 44.20
C ASP A 27 -20.59 57.51 43.99
N GLU A 28 -20.40 56.67 45.02
CA GLU A 28 -19.62 55.42 44.93
C GLU A 28 -20.21 54.43 43.90
N ALA A 29 -21.53 54.27 43.83
CA ALA A 29 -22.17 53.37 42.87
C ALA A 29 -22.02 53.87 41.42
N VAL A 30 -22.18 55.18 41.19
CA VAL A 30 -21.98 55.82 39.89
C VAL A 30 -20.52 55.74 39.45
N GLU A 31 -19.59 56.04 40.37
CA GLU A 31 -18.16 55.92 40.13
C GLU A 31 -17.77 54.47 39.80
N ASN A 32 -18.25 53.51 40.58
CA ASN A 32 -17.98 52.09 40.35
C ASN A 32 -18.57 51.57 39.03
N ARG A 33 -19.69 52.12 38.58
CA ARG A 33 -20.30 51.80 37.28
C ARG A 33 -19.51 52.41 36.12
N SER A 34 -19.07 53.67 36.26
CA SER A 34 -18.26 54.39 35.27
C SER A 34 -16.88 53.75 35.10
N ASN A 35 -16.22 53.45 36.23
CA ASN A 35 -14.90 52.83 36.25
C ASN A 35 -14.96 51.32 35.98
N GLY A 36 -16.17 50.74 35.93
CA GLY A 36 -16.38 49.30 35.70
C GLY A 36 -15.86 48.41 36.82
N THR A 37 -15.70 48.96 38.03
CA THR A 37 -15.24 48.29 39.26
C THR A 37 -16.38 47.68 40.09
N ASN A 38 -17.63 47.81 39.64
CA ASN A 38 -18.75 47.07 40.23
C ASN A 38 -18.48 45.55 40.18
N ALA A 39 -18.50 44.89 41.34
CA ALA A 39 -18.08 43.49 41.49
C ALA A 39 -18.85 42.52 40.57
N GLY A 40 -20.16 42.74 40.35
CA GLY A 40 -20.97 41.93 39.45
C GLY A 40 -20.57 42.11 37.98
N ILE A 41 -20.25 43.34 37.58
CA ILE A 41 -19.74 43.63 36.23
C ILE A 41 -18.33 43.06 36.04
N VAL A 42 -17.45 43.19 37.03
CA VAL A 42 -16.07 42.64 36.98
C VAL A 42 -16.12 41.11 36.84
N ALA A 43 -16.92 40.43 37.66
CA ALA A 43 -17.09 38.98 37.57
C ALA A 43 -17.67 38.54 36.21
N ALA A 44 -18.67 39.26 35.70
CA ALA A 44 -19.25 38.95 34.39
C ALA A 44 -18.27 39.21 33.23
N LYS A 45 -17.44 40.26 33.30
CA LYS A 45 -16.36 40.52 32.32
C LYS A 45 -15.34 39.39 32.32
N ALA A 46 -14.89 38.95 33.49
CA ALA A 46 -13.97 37.81 33.61
C ALA A 46 -14.57 36.53 33.02
N SER A 47 -15.87 36.28 33.24
CA SER A 47 -16.58 35.14 32.66
C SER A 47 -16.67 35.21 31.12
N VAL A 48 -16.88 36.40 30.55
CA VAL A 48 -16.86 36.62 29.10
C VAL A 48 -15.48 36.33 28.53
N GLU A 49 -14.43 36.83 29.16
CA GLU A 49 -13.04 36.61 28.73
C GLU A 49 -12.67 35.13 28.76
N GLN A 50 -12.95 34.44 29.88
CA GLN A 50 -12.71 33.01 30.01
C GLN A 50 -13.47 32.19 28.96
N SER A 51 -14.74 32.53 28.70
CA SER A 51 -15.56 31.81 27.71
C SER A 51 -15.11 32.10 26.28
N LEU A 52 -14.62 33.31 25.99
CA LEU A 52 -14.05 33.67 24.69
C LEU A 52 -12.77 32.89 24.41
N ASP A 53 -11.90 32.77 25.40
CA ASP A 53 -10.65 32.01 25.27
C ASP A 53 -10.94 30.52 25.08
N ALA A 54 -11.90 29.96 25.81
CA ALA A 54 -12.37 28.59 25.62
C ALA A 54 -12.93 28.38 24.19
N TYR A 55 -13.74 29.32 23.69
CA TYR A 55 -14.26 29.26 22.33
C TYR A 55 -13.15 29.32 21.27
N LYS A 56 -12.22 30.28 21.37
CA LYS A 56 -11.08 30.39 20.44
C LYS A 56 -10.20 29.15 20.45
N SER A 57 -9.96 28.57 21.63
CA SER A 57 -9.21 27.32 21.78
C SER A 57 -9.91 26.16 21.06
N ALA A 58 -11.21 25.97 21.32
CA ALA A 58 -12.00 24.92 20.68
C ALA A 58 -12.10 25.12 19.15
N GLN A 59 -12.26 26.35 18.68
CA GLN A 59 -12.26 26.70 17.27
C GLN A 59 -10.93 26.33 16.61
N LYS A 60 -9.81 26.68 17.23
CA LYS A 60 -8.48 26.32 16.74
C LYS A 60 -8.32 24.80 16.63
N THR A 61 -8.73 24.04 17.64
CA THR A 61 -8.67 22.57 17.61
C THR A 61 -9.49 21.97 16.46
N TYR A 62 -10.72 22.45 16.26
CA TYR A 62 -11.58 22.02 15.16
C TYR A 62 -10.95 22.32 13.80
N GLU A 63 -10.53 23.57 13.57
CA GLU A 63 -9.96 24.00 12.28
C GLU A 63 -8.62 23.32 12.00
N ASP A 64 -7.72 23.19 12.99
CA ASP A 64 -6.44 22.51 12.82
C ASP A 64 -6.65 21.04 12.45
N TYR A 65 -7.59 20.36 13.11
CA TYR A 65 -7.91 18.97 12.81
C TYR A 65 -8.54 18.82 11.43
N LYS A 66 -9.54 19.65 11.10
CA LYS A 66 -10.17 19.69 9.78
C LYS A 66 -9.14 19.90 8.66
N ASN A 67 -8.27 20.90 8.81
CA ASN A 67 -7.20 21.19 7.85
C ASN A 67 -6.24 20.00 7.71
N SER A 68 -5.95 19.26 8.80
CA SER A 68 -5.09 18.06 8.76
C SER A 68 -5.66 16.93 7.92
N LEU A 69 -6.99 16.78 7.94
CA LEU A 69 -7.70 15.79 7.15
C LEU A 69 -7.77 16.22 5.68
N GLU A 70 -8.21 17.46 5.42
CA GLU A 70 -8.40 17.98 4.06
C GLU A 70 -7.10 18.07 3.27
N LYS A 71 -6.00 18.47 3.93
CA LYS A 71 -4.67 18.55 3.32
C LYS A 71 -3.89 17.25 3.43
N GLN A 72 -4.50 16.19 3.98
CA GLN A 72 -3.93 14.84 4.11
C GLN A 72 -2.56 14.76 4.81
N TYR A 73 -2.22 15.72 5.68
CA TYR A 73 -1.00 15.66 6.49
C TYR A 73 -1.23 15.01 7.86
N ASN A 74 -2.47 14.65 8.18
CA ASN A 74 -2.77 13.90 9.40
C ASN A 74 -1.87 12.64 9.47
N PRO A 75 -1.13 12.41 10.59
CA PRO A 75 -0.17 11.32 10.69
C PRO A 75 -0.75 9.93 10.42
N GLU A 76 -2.01 9.69 10.77
CA GLU A 76 -2.69 8.42 10.51
C GLU A 76 -2.92 8.22 9.01
N ILE A 77 -3.37 9.26 8.29
CA ILE A 77 -3.56 9.24 6.84
C ILE A 77 -2.23 8.99 6.13
N VAL A 78 -1.16 9.68 6.55
CA VAL A 78 0.17 9.50 5.97
C VAL A 78 0.69 8.09 6.23
N GLY A 79 0.50 7.56 7.43
CA GLY A 79 0.85 6.18 7.78
C GLY A 79 0.10 5.14 6.96
N GLU A 80 -1.22 5.30 6.81
CA GLU A 80 -2.07 4.45 5.97
C GLU A 80 -1.62 4.46 4.51
N LYS A 81 -1.33 5.65 3.96
CA LYS A 81 -0.85 5.79 2.58
C LYS A 81 0.48 5.04 2.38
N ASN A 82 1.45 5.24 3.27
CA ASN A 82 2.73 4.55 3.19
C ASN A 82 2.58 3.02 3.32
N SER A 83 1.72 2.57 4.23
CA SER A 83 1.40 1.14 4.40
C SER A 83 0.83 0.55 3.10
N ARG A 84 -0.18 1.20 2.53
CA ARG A 84 -0.84 0.76 1.29
C ARG A 84 0.10 0.77 0.10
N GLU A 85 0.90 1.82 -0.05
CA GLU A 85 1.91 1.90 -1.12
C GLU A 85 2.88 0.72 -1.01
N ASN A 86 3.41 0.45 0.18
CA ASN A 86 4.32 -0.70 0.40
C ASN A 86 3.67 -2.04 0.06
N LEU A 87 2.43 -2.26 0.47
CA LEU A 87 1.67 -3.48 0.14
C LEU A 87 1.46 -3.61 -1.38
N ALA A 88 1.07 -2.52 -2.06
CA ALA A 88 0.86 -2.50 -3.50
C ALA A 88 2.16 -2.73 -4.29
N TYR A 89 3.29 -2.18 -3.82
CA TYR A 89 4.61 -2.48 -4.38
C TYR A 89 4.97 -3.96 -4.21
N GLY A 90 4.67 -4.54 -3.05
CA GLY A 90 4.86 -5.96 -2.77
C GLY A 90 4.07 -6.85 -3.74
N GLU A 91 2.77 -6.62 -3.86
CA GLU A 91 1.89 -7.35 -4.78
C GLU A 91 2.39 -7.27 -6.23
N LYS A 92 2.69 -6.05 -6.71
CA LYS A 92 3.18 -5.83 -8.07
C LYS A 92 4.52 -6.54 -8.32
N SER A 93 5.41 -6.55 -7.33
CA SER A 93 6.69 -7.27 -7.41
C SER A 93 6.48 -8.77 -7.52
N SER A 94 5.59 -9.34 -6.70
CA SER A 94 5.23 -10.76 -6.75
C SER A 94 4.59 -11.13 -8.09
N GLN A 95 3.66 -10.32 -8.60
CA GLN A 95 3.04 -10.53 -9.91
C GLN A 95 4.06 -10.55 -11.05
N LEU A 96 5.03 -9.63 -11.04
CA LEU A 96 6.08 -9.57 -12.05
C LEU A 96 6.94 -10.84 -12.05
N LYS A 97 7.39 -11.27 -10.88
CA LYS A 97 8.19 -12.49 -10.71
C LYS A 97 7.40 -13.74 -11.12
N TYR A 98 6.12 -13.81 -10.78
CA TYR A 98 5.23 -14.89 -11.20
C TYR A 98 5.10 -14.96 -12.73
N ASN A 99 4.88 -13.82 -13.39
CA ASN A 99 4.79 -13.76 -14.84
C ASN A 99 6.11 -14.17 -15.53
N GLN A 100 7.26 -13.76 -14.97
CA GLN A 100 8.57 -14.20 -15.45
C GLN A 100 8.72 -15.73 -15.33
N LEU A 101 8.36 -16.29 -14.18
CA LEU A 101 8.44 -17.72 -13.93
C LEU A 101 7.51 -18.53 -14.86
N ILE A 102 6.33 -18.02 -15.19
CA ILE A 102 5.43 -18.64 -16.19
C ILE A 102 6.09 -18.71 -17.56
N ASN A 103 6.73 -17.61 -17.99
CA ASN A 103 7.40 -17.57 -19.29
C ASN A 103 8.56 -18.57 -19.34
N ASP A 104 9.41 -18.56 -18.32
CA ASP A 104 10.54 -19.49 -18.20
C ASP A 104 10.07 -20.96 -18.17
N PHE A 105 9.00 -21.23 -17.43
CA PHE A 105 8.36 -22.55 -17.37
C PHE A 105 7.86 -23.00 -18.75
N SER A 106 7.16 -22.12 -19.47
CA SER A 106 6.64 -22.41 -20.82
C SER A 106 7.77 -22.65 -21.82
N ASP A 107 8.82 -21.82 -21.78
CA ASP A 107 9.98 -21.94 -22.66
C ASP A 107 10.75 -23.23 -22.39
N ASN A 108 10.97 -23.58 -21.12
CA ASN A 108 11.64 -24.82 -20.74
C ASN A 108 10.81 -26.05 -21.17
N LYS A 109 9.49 -26.00 -20.98
CA LYS A 109 8.59 -27.06 -21.44
C LYS A 109 8.66 -27.27 -22.94
N LYS A 110 8.69 -26.18 -23.71
CA LYS A 110 8.87 -26.24 -25.17
C LYS A 110 10.23 -26.83 -25.54
N LYS A 111 11.33 -26.36 -24.92
CA LYS A 111 12.68 -26.88 -25.18
C LYS A 111 12.81 -28.37 -24.84
N SER A 112 12.24 -28.82 -23.72
CA SER A 112 12.23 -30.24 -23.35
C SER A 112 11.52 -31.07 -24.42
N SER A 113 10.34 -30.64 -24.84
CA SER A 113 9.59 -31.29 -25.92
C SER A 113 10.37 -31.32 -27.25
N ASP A 114 10.97 -30.20 -27.64
CA ASP A 114 11.77 -30.10 -28.87
C ASP A 114 12.97 -31.07 -28.81
N ASN A 115 13.66 -31.16 -27.67
CA ASN A 115 14.76 -32.10 -27.45
C ASN A 115 14.30 -33.56 -27.50
N ARG A 116 13.12 -33.90 -26.95
CA ARG A 116 12.55 -35.26 -27.06
C ARG A 116 12.30 -35.65 -28.52
N VAL A 117 11.79 -34.72 -29.33
CA VAL A 117 11.58 -34.94 -30.78
C VAL A 117 12.92 -35.16 -31.49
N LEU A 118 13.94 -34.34 -31.20
CA LEU A 118 15.27 -34.51 -31.77
C LEU A 118 15.93 -35.84 -31.38
N ALA A 119 15.76 -36.28 -30.12
CA ALA A 119 16.22 -37.58 -29.67
C ALA A 119 15.52 -38.73 -30.42
N GLN A 120 14.22 -38.60 -30.70
CA GLN A 120 13.44 -39.58 -31.46
C GLN A 120 13.85 -39.63 -32.95
N ASP A 121 14.12 -38.47 -33.56
CA ASP A 121 14.69 -38.40 -34.92
C ASP A 121 16.06 -39.11 -34.98
N CYS A 122 16.94 -38.82 -34.00
CA CYS A 122 18.22 -39.52 -33.89
C CYS A 122 18.04 -41.04 -33.75
N ASN A 123 17.02 -41.50 -33.01
CA ASN A 123 16.73 -42.93 -32.90
C ASN A 123 16.33 -43.54 -34.24
N SER A 124 15.48 -42.86 -35.01
CA SER A 124 15.07 -43.32 -36.34
C SER A 124 16.26 -43.37 -37.31
N ARG A 125 17.18 -42.40 -37.22
CA ARG A 125 18.43 -42.39 -37.99
C ARG A 125 19.36 -43.53 -37.59
N ILE A 126 19.49 -43.81 -36.29
CA ILE A 126 20.26 -44.96 -35.78
C ILE A 126 19.73 -46.27 -36.39
N ASP A 127 18.41 -46.48 -36.37
CA ASP A 127 17.78 -47.70 -36.91
C ASP A 127 18.02 -47.85 -38.42
N ALA A 128 17.94 -46.74 -39.17
CA ALA A 128 18.23 -46.72 -40.60
C ALA A 128 19.71 -47.03 -40.92
N ILE A 129 20.65 -46.42 -40.18
CA ILE A 129 22.08 -46.67 -40.35
C ILE A 129 22.42 -48.12 -40.00
N GLN A 130 21.87 -48.66 -38.91
CA GLN A 130 22.08 -50.04 -38.52
C GLN A 130 21.57 -51.03 -39.59
N SER A 131 20.38 -50.78 -40.12
CA SER A 131 19.83 -51.58 -41.22
C SER A 131 20.72 -51.57 -42.47
N ARG A 132 21.35 -50.43 -42.78
CA ARG A 132 22.28 -50.30 -43.90
C ARG A 132 23.59 -51.02 -43.64
N ILE A 133 24.14 -50.94 -42.42
CA ILE A 133 25.33 -51.70 -42.00
C ILE A 133 25.07 -53.20 -42.14
N ASP A 134 23.91 -53.68 -41.69
CA ASP A 134 23.55 -55.09 -41.75
C ASP A 134 23.43 -55.58 -43.20
N ASP A 135 22.82 -54.80 -44.10
CA ASP A 135 22.72 -55.10 -45.54
C ASP A 135 24.11 -55.18 -46.21
N LEU A 136 24.96 -54.18 -45.97
CA LEU A 136 26.31 -54.13 -46.52
C LEU A 136 27.20 -55.26 -45.99
N THR A 137 27.04 -55.63 -44.71
CA THR A 137 27.77 -56.76 -44.10
C THR A 137 27.38 -58.08 -44.77
N ARG A 138 26.08 -58.28 -45.06
CA ARG A 138 25.62 -59.46 -45.81
C ARG A 138 26.19 -59.48 -47.23
N LYS A 139 26.17 -58.35 -47.95
CA LYS A 139 26.76 -58.24 -49.29
C LYS A 139 28.27 -58.50 -49.29
N SER A 140 28.99 -57.98 -48.31
CA SER A 140 30.43 -58.23 -48.16
C SER A 140 30.75 -59.72 -47.97
N THR A 141 29.89 -60.42 -47.21
CA THR A 141 30.00 -61.86 -46.98
C THR A 141 29.73 -62.66 -48.26
N ASP A 142 28.67 -62.32 -49.00
CA ASP A 142 28.33 -62.94 -50.29
C ASP A 142 29.45 -62.78 -51.33
N ILE A 143 30.03 -61.58 -51.42
CA ILE A 143 31.21 -61.33 -52.26
C ILE A 143 32.38 -62.19 -51.82
N GLY A 144 32.63 -62.31 -50.51
CA GLY A 144 33.68 -63.17 -49.97
C GLY A 144 33.51 -64.63 -50.41
N ILE A 145 32.29 -65.16 -50.34
CA ILE A 145 31.95 -66.51 -50.82
C ILE A 145 32.22 -66.62 -52.33
N ARG A 146 31.71 -65.67 -53.12
CA ARG A 146 31.91 -65.67 -54.58
C ARG A 146 33.38 -65.59 -54.99
N MET A 147 34.19 -64.80 -54.25
CA MET A 147 35.63 -64.73 -54.46
C MET A 147 36.31 -66.08 -54.21
N SER A 148 35.92 -66.80 -53.14
CA SER A 148 36.41 -68.15 -52.87
C SER A 148 36.01 -69.14 -53.97
N ASP A 149 34.76 -69.09 -54.45
CA ASP A 149 34.31 -69.94 -55.56
C ASP A 149 35.13 -69.70 -56.83
N VAL A 150 35.35 -68.43 -57.20
CA VAL A 150 36.16 -68.06 -58.37
C VAL A 150 37.63 -68.51 -58.20
N GLN A 151 38.19 -68.43 -56.99
CA GLN A 151 39.53 -68.95 -56.70
C GLN A 151 39.63 -70.47 -56.85
N ASN A 152 38.60 -71.20 -56.42
CA ASN A 152 38.49 -72.65 -56.61
C ASN A 152 38.38 -72.99 -58.10
N GLU A 153 37.51 -72.30 -58.84
CA GLU A 153 37.37 -72.45 -60.31
C GLU A 153 38.72 -72.24 -61.02
N ILE A 154 39.48 -71.19 -60.66
CA ILE A 154 40.83 -70.93 -61.22
C ILE A 154 41.79 -72.09 -60.93
N SER A 155 41.76 -72.65 -59.71
CA SER A 155 42.63 -73.75 -59.31
C SER A 155 42.31 -75.05 -60.05
N ASP A 156 41.02 -75.36 -60.21
CA ASP A 156 40.54 -76.52 -60.97
C ASP A 156 40.90 -76.42 -62.45
N ILE A 157 40.67 -75.25 -63.06
CA ILE A 157 41.06 -74.97 -64.46
C ILE A 157 42.57 -75.07 -64.62
N GLY A 158 43.34 -74.52 -63.67
CA GLY A 158 44.80 -74.59 -63.66
C GLY A 158 45.33 -76.03 -63.64
N SER A 159 44.75 -76.89 -62.79
CA SER A 159 45.09 -78.31 -62.70
C SER A 159 44.78 -79.05 -64.02
N LYS A 160 43.61 -78.81 -64.62
CA LYS A 160 43.23 -79.39 -65.92
C LYS A 160 44.17 -78.93 -67.05
N GLY A 161 44.50 -77.64 -67.07
CA GLY A 161 45.41 -77.04 -68.05
C GLY A 161 46.81 -77.65 -68.00
N GLN A 162 47.36 -77.92 -66.80
CA GLN A 162 48.63 -78.62 -66.64
C GLN A 162 48.58 -80.04 -67.20
N SER A 163 47.54 -80.81 -66.88
CA SER A 163 47.37 -82.17 -67.40
C SER A 163 47.36 -82.21 -68.94
N TYR A 164 46.70 -81.25 -69.60
CA TYR A 164 46.73 -81.17 -71.07
C TYR A 164 48.12 -80.80 -71.61
N LYS A 165 48.86 -79.91 -70.95
CA LYS A 165 50.25 -79.55 -71.34
C LYS A 165 51.18 -80.77 -71.26
N GLU A 166 51.02 -81.63 -70.26
CA GLU A 166 51.83 -82.85 -70.06
C GLU A 166 51.56 -83.93 -71.13
N GLN A 167 50.32 -84.07 -71.60
CA GLN A 167 49.96 -85.06 -72.63
C GLN A 167 50.44 -84.71 -74.06
N GLY A 168 50.81 -83.45 -74.32
CA GLY A 168 51.65 -83.05 -75.47
C GLY A 168 51.04 -83.02 -76.89
N SER A 169 49.81 -83.51 -77.12
CA SER A 169 49.18 -83.50 -78.45
C SER A 169 48.81 -82.08 -78.93
N GLU A 170 48.76 -81.85 -80.24
CA GLU A 170 48.40 -80.53 -80.82
C GLU A 170 47.00 -80.07 -80.39
N VAL A 171 46.07 -81.01 -80.23
CA VAL A 171 44.71 -80.78 -79.70
C VAL A 171 44.79 -80.33 -78.23
N ASN A 172 45.63 -80.99 -77.42
CA ASN A 172 45.79 -80.65 -76.01
C ASN A 172 46.46 -79.28 -75.80
N LYS A 173 47.36 -78.86 -76.71
CA LYS A 173 47.92 -77.49 -76.68
C LYS A 173 46.86 -76.43 -76.90
N ASN A 174 45.95 -76.64 -77.86
CA ASN A 174 44.86 -75.71 -78.13
C ASN A 174 43.87 -75.62 -76.96
N GLU A 175 43.56 -76.75 -76.33
CA GLU A 175 42.65 -76.79 -75.17
C GLU A 175 43.29 -76.14 -73.93
N ALA A 176 44.59 -76.38 -73.69
CA ALA A 176 45.34 -75.70 -72.65
C ALA A 176 45.35 -74.18 -72.82
N LYS A 177 45.41 -73.67 -74.06
CA LYS A 177 45.37 -72.23 -74.36
C LYS A 177 44.00 -71.61 -74.03
N LYS A 178 42.89 -72.29 -74.35
CA LYS A 178 41.54 -71.82 -73.99
C LYS A 178 41.38 -71.70 -72.47
N LEU A 179 41.81 -72.73 -71.72
CA LEU A 179 41.78 -72.72 -70.26
C LEU A 179 42.64 -71.57 -69.66
N GLU A 180 43.73 -71.20 -70.33
CA GLU A 180 44.57 -70.07 -69.93
C GLU A 180 43.86 -68.72 -70.12
N ASP A 181 43.05 -68.58 -71.16
CA ASP A 181 42.21 -67.39 -71.37
C ASP A 181 41.02 -67.35 -70.39
N ASP A 182 40.43 -68.50 -70.05
CA ASP A 182 39.41 -68.60 -68.99
C ASP A 182 39.98 -68.17 -67.63
N ILE A 183 41.19 -68.61 -67.28
CA ILE A 183 41.89 -68.16 -66.06
C ILE A 183 42.06 -66.64 -66.06
N LYS A 184 42.43 -66.02 -67.20
CA LYS A 184 42.54 -64.56 -67.30
C LYS A 184 41.21 -63.88 -67.03
N SER A 185 40.12 -64.37 -67.63
CA SER A 185 38.78 -63.83 -67.41
C SER A 185 38.35 -63.94 -65.94
N LYS A 186 38.56 -65.10 -65.32
CA LYS A 186 38.27 -65.32 -63.89
C LYS A 186 39.12 -64.46 -62.96
N ARG A 187 40.39 -64.21 -63.30
CA ARG A 187 41.23 -63.24 -62.56
C ARG A 187 40.69 -61.82 -62.66
N GLN A 188 40.11 -61.42 -63.81
CA GLN A 188 39.45 -60.12 -63.94
C GLN A 188 38.16 -60.04 -63.10
N GLU A 189 37.37 -61.11 -63.05
CA GLU A 189 36.21 -61.23 -62.16
C GLU A 189 36.64 -61.07 -60.69
N LEU A 190 37.67 -61.81 -60.26
CA LEU A 190 38.22 -61.73 -58.90
C LEU A 190 38.73 -60.33 -58.54
N ASN A 191 39.42 -59.66 -59.45
CA ASN A 191 39.88 -58.28 -59.24
C ASN A 191 38.71 -57.30 -59.08
N SER A 192 37.62 -57.51 -59.83
CA SER A 192 36.42 -56.67 -59.75
C SER A 192 35.68 -56.88 -58.43
N LEU A 193 35.53 -58.13 -58.01
CA LEU A 193 34.97 -58.50 -56.70
C LEU A 193 35.80 -57.93 -55.54
N THR A 194 37.13 -57.99 -55.64
CA THR A 194 38.05 -57.42 -54.65
C THR A 194 37.85 -55.91 -54.49
N ARG A 195 37.71 -55.18 -55.61
CA ARG A 195 37.43 -53.73 -55.59
C ARG A 195 36.08 -53.44 -54.93
N TYR A 196 35.05 -54.19 -55.31
CA TYR A 196 33.71 -53.99 -54.75
C TYR A 196 33.67 -54.30 -53.25
N GLN A 197 34.42 -55.32 -52.80
CA GLN A 197 34.55 -55.63 -51.37
C GLN A 197 35.22 -54.47 -50.61
N GLU A 198 36.23 -53.82 -51.20
CA GLU A 198 36.92 -52.69 -50.58
C GLU A 198 36.03 -51.44 -50.50
N GLU A 199 35.23 -51.17 -51.54
CA GLU A 199 34.22 -50.11 -51.54
C GLU A 199 33.20 -50.30 -50.39
N ILE A 200 32.72 -51.53 -50.19
CA ILE A 200 31.81 -51.85 -49.08
C ILE A 200 32.46 -51.62 -47.72
N LYS A 201 33.74 -51.99 -47.53
CA LYS A 201 34.45 -51.72 -46.27
C LYS A 201 34.54 -50.23 -45.97
N ILE A 202 34.81 -49.41 -46.99
CA ILE A 202 34.85 -47.95 -46.85
C ILE A 202 33.48 -47.41 -46.46
N GLU A 203 32.40 -47.87 -47.09
CA GLU A 203 31.03 -47.45 -46.74
C GLU A 203 30.65 -47.88 -45.31
N LEU A 204 31.00 -49.11 -44.91
CA LEU A 204 30.80 -49.60 -43.54
C LEU A 204 31.54 -48.75 -42.49
N SER A 205 32.78 -48.36 -42.76
CA SER A 205 33.53 -47.47 -41.86
C SER A 205 32.82 -46.13 -41.66
N LYS A 206 32.35 -45.52 -42.76
CA LYS A 206 31.62 -44.23 -42.69
C LYS A 206 30.32 -44.36 -41.90
N LEU A 207 29.54 -45.40 -42.17
CA LEU A 207 28.30 -45.65 -41.46
C LEU A 207 28.52 -45.94 -39.97
N SER A 208 29.63 -46.59 -39.61
CA SER A 208 30.00 -46.79 -38.21
C SER A 208 30.28 -45.46 -37.48
N ASP A 209 30.97 -44.53 -38.14
CA ASP A 209 31.22 -43.19 -37.60
C ASP A 209 29.92 -42.38 -37.46
N GLU A 210 29.06 -42.43 -38.48
CA GLU A 210 27.74 -41.79 -38.45
C GLU A 210 26.86 -42.36 -37.34
N LEU A 211 26.88 -43.68 -37.13
CA LEU A 211 26.15 -44.36 -36.05
C LEU A 211 26.61 -43.87 -34.68
N ALA A 212 27.92 -43.76 -34.46
CA ALA A 212 28.49 -43.26 -33.21
C ALA A 212 28.06 -41.81 -32.94
N SER A 213 28.13 -40.96 -33.97
CA SER A 213 27.68 -39.56 -33.90
C SER A 213 26.19 -39.44 -33.58
N ALA A 214 25.34 -40.23 -34.25
CA ALA A 214 23.89 -40.24 -34.01
C ALA A 214 23.54 -40.71 -32.59
N LYS A 215 24.24 -41.75 -32.09
CA LYS A 215 24.09 -42.21 -30.69
C LYS A 215 24.46 -41.13 -29.67
N SER A 216 25.57 -40.43 -29.89
CA SER A 216 25.99 -39.33 -29.04
C SER A 216 24.99 -38.17 -29.04
N GLN A 217 24.46 -37.79 -30.21
CA GLN A 217 23.45 -36.73 -30.32
C GLN A 217 22.14 -37.11 -29.60
N LYS A 218 21.69 -38.36 -29.76
CA LYS A 218 20.51 -38.88 -29.02
C LYS A 218 20.69 -38.76 -27.51
N GLU A 219 21.85 -39.18 -26.99
CA GLU A 219 22.16 -39.12 -25.56
C GLU A 219 22.19 -37.67 -25.05
N LYS A 220 22.81 -36.77 -25.81
CA LYS A 220 22.81 -35.33 -25.52
C LYS A 220 21.39 -34.78 -25.40
N TYR A 221 20.55 -34.96 -26.42
CA TYR A 221 19.18 -34.44 -26.41
C TYR A 221 18.32 -35.07 -25.31
N THR A 222 18.52 -36.35 -25.02
CA THR A 222 17.82 -37.03 -23.91
C THR A 222 18.21 -36.43 -22.57
N SER A 223 19.51 -36.23 -22.34
CA SER A 223 20.04 -35.66 -21.08
C SER A 223 19.60 -34.21 -20.87
N GLU A 224 19.61 -33.40 -21.94
CA GLU A 224 19.12 -32.02 -21.89
C GLU A 224 17.60 -31.96 -21.60
N ALA A 225 16.81 -32.84 -22.21
CA ALA A 225 15.37 -32.94 -21.92
C ALA A 225 15.12 -33.34 -20.46
N ASP A 226 15.81 -34.36 -19.95
CA ASP A 226 15.65 -34.83 -18.56
C ASP A 226 16.07 -33.75 -17.54
N ALA A 227 17.09 -32.95 -17.86
CA ALA A 227 17.49 -31.81 -17.03
C ALA A 227 16.41 -30.72 -17.01
N LEU A 228 15.84 -30.39 -18.17
CA LEU A 228 14.74 -29.44 -18.27
C LEU A 228 13.47 -29.94 -17.56
N ASP A 229 13.14 -31.23 -17.65
CA ASP A 229 11.98 -31.81 -16.95
C ASP A 229 12.10 -31.65 -15.43
N LYS A 230 13.29 -31.85 -14.86
CA LYS A 230 13.55 -31.60 -13.44
C LYS A 230 13.40 -30.13 -13.06
N GLU A 231 13.87 -29.22 -13.90
CA GLU A 231 13.71 -27.79 -13.69
C GLU A 231 12.23 -27.37 -13.76
N ILE A 232 11.48 -27.89 -14.72
CA ILE A 232 10.03 -27.68 -14.87
C ILE A 232 9.27 -28.11 -13.62
N ASP A 233 9.61 -29.27 -13.05
CA ASP A 233 8.99 -29.77 -11.80
C ASP A 233 9.28 -28.84 -10.60
N SER A 234 10.50 -28.29 -10.53
CA SER A 234 10.88 -27.30 -9.51
C SER A 234 10.12 -25.98 -9.72
N GLN A 235 10.11 -25.47 -10.95
CA GLN A 235 9.41 -24.25 -11.34
C GLN A 235 7.90 -24.36 -11.08
N ARG A 236 7.28 -25.52 -11.30
CA ARG A 236 5.87 -25.76 -10.99
C ARG A 236 5.55 -25.56 -9.51
N LYS A 237 6.37 -26.12 -8.61
CA LYS A 237 6.20 -25.93 -7.16
C LYS A 237 6.37 -24.46 -6.77
N ASN A 238 7.33 -23.79 -7.38
CA ASN A 238 7.55 -22.35 -7.16
C ASN A 238 6.38 -21.51 -7.66
N LEU A 239 5.76 -21.88 -8.80
CA LEU A 239 4.55 -21.22 -9.32
C LEU A 239 3.37 -21.38 -8.36
N ASP A 240 3.16 -22.59 -7.83
CA ASP A 240 2.09 -22.85 -6.86
C ASP A 240 2.28 -21.99 -5.60
N GLN A 241 3.51 -21.96 -5.05
CA GLN A 241 3.83 -21.14 -3.89
C GLN A 241 3.65 -19.64 -4.17
N MET A 242 4.12 -19.17 -5.33
CA MET A 242 4.04 -17.77 -5.69
C MET A 242 2.60 -17.32 -5.95
N SER A 243 1.74 -18.21 -6.46
CA SER A 243 0.31 -17.94 -6.57
C SER A 243 -0.33 -17.71 -5.20
N ILE A 244 0.03 -18.52 -4.19
CA ILE A 244 -0.44 -18.35 -2.81
C ILE A 244 0.05 -17.01 -2.24
N ASP A 245 1.32 -16.65 -2.49
CA ASP A 245 1.89 -15.40 -1.99
C ASP A 245 1.21 -14.16 -2.62
N ILE A 246 0.84 -14.23 -3.90
CA ILE A 246 0.06 -13.18 -4.58
C ILE A 246 -1.34 -13.07 -3.99
N GLU A 247 -2.04 -14.20 -3.81
CA GLU A 247 -3.38 -14.22 -3.22
C GLU A 247 -3.37 -13.60 -1.81
N LYS A 248 -2.37 -13.96 -1.00
CA LYS A 248 -2.17 -13.37 0.32
C LYS A 248 -1.89 -11.86 0.26
N ALA A 249 -1.03 -11.40 -0.65
CA ALA A 249 -0.74 -9.98 -0.82
C ALA A 249 -2.01 -9.18 -1.21
N HIS A 250 -2.84 -9.75 -2.07
CA HIS A 250 -4.12 -9.18 -2.47
C HIS A 250 -5.10 -9.13 -1.28
N ASP A 251 -5.19 -10.19 -0.48
CA ASP A 251 -6.02 -10.23 0.73
C ASP A 251 -5.56 -9.22 1.80
N ASP A 252 -4.24 -9.06 1.97
CA ASP A 252 -3.66 -8.06 2.87
C ASP A 252 -4.04 -6.63 2.44
N LEU A 253 -3.98 -6.34 1.13
CA LEU A 253 -4.43 -5.06 0.56
C LEU A 253 -5.92 -4.80 0.79
N LYS A 254 -6.75 -5.84 0.62
CA LYS A 254 -8.19 -5.74 0.88
C LYS A 254 -8.48 -5.49 2.36
N SER A 255 -7.80 -6.20 3.25
CA SER A 255 -7.89 -5.99 4.70
C SER A 255 -7.44 -4.58 5.11
N ASP A 256 -6.38 -4.05 4.49
CA ASP A 256 -5.94 -2.67 4.69
C ASP A 256 -6.98 -1.64 4.19
N ALA A 257 -7.64 -1.90 3.05
CA ALA A 257 -8.78 -1.11 2.57
C ALA A 257 -9.91 -1.03 3.61
N ASP A 258 -10.33 -2.17 4.17
CA ASP A 258 -11.38 -2.19 5.18
C ASP A 258 -10.98 -1.45 6.46
N LYS A 259 -9.71 -1.55 6.88
CA LYS A 259 -9.18 -0.80 8.02
C LYS A 259 -9.19 0.70 7.76
N SER A 260 -8.76 1.14 6.57
CA SER A 260 -8.73 2.56 6.21
C SER A 260 -10.15 3.18 6.18
N ILE A 261 -11.16 2.43 5.73
CA ILE A 261 -12.56 2.87 5.79
C ILE A 261 -13.00 3.12 7.24
N LYS A 262 -12.73 2.17 8.15
CA LYS A 262 -13.07 2.31 9.57
C LYS A 262 -12.31 3.47 10.22
N ALA A 263 -11.04 3.63 9.89
CA ALA A 263 -10.23 4.75 10.39
C ALA A 263 -10.76 6.09 9.87
N SER A 264 -11.20 6.17 8.62
CA SER A 264 -11.85 7.37 8.07
C SER A 264 -13.11 7.73 8.84
N GLN A 265 -13.97 6.75 9.15
CA GLN A 265 -15.18 6.98 9.94
C GLN A 265 -14.85 7.49 11.35
N ALA A 266 -13.83 6.91 12.00
CA ALA A 266 -13.38 7.36 13.31
C ALA A 266 -12.88 8.82 13.27
N ARG A 267 -12.15 9.21 12.20
CA ARG A 267 -11.71 10.60 12.00
C ARG A 267 -12.89 11.56 11.79
N ASP A 268 -13.90 11.15 11.03
CA ASP A 268 -15.11 11.95 10.83
C ASP A 268 -15.88 12.15 12.15
N ASP A 269 -15.98 11.12 12.98
CA ASP A 269 -16.64 11.21 14.28
C ASP A 269 -15.84 12.07 15.28
N GLN A 270 -14.51 12.01 15.23
CA GLN A 270 -13.65 12.91 15.98
C GLN A 270 -13.84 14.37 15.55
N LEU A 271 -13.94 14.64 14.24
CA LEU A 271 -14.19 15.98 13.70
C LEU A 271 -15.55 16.52 14.17
N LYS A 272 -16.60 15.69 14.15
CA LYS A 272 -17.93 16.04 14.70
C LYS A 272 -17.86 16.37 16.19
N THR A 273 -17.07 15.61 16.96
CA THR A 273 -16.88 15.84 18.39
C THR A 273 -16.22 17.19 18.65
N TYR A 274 -15.16 17.54 17.90
CA TYR A 274 -14.52 18.87 18.01
C TYR A 274 -15.46 20.00 17.59
N LYS A 275 -16.28 19.78 16.55
CA LYS A 275 -17.30 20.75 16.13
C LYS A 275 -18.33 21.00 17.23
N LEU A 276 -18.84 19.94 17.86
CA LEU A 276 -19.79 20.06 18.98
C LEU A 276 -19.18 20.79 20.18
N ALA A 277 -17.92 20.52 20.51
CA ALA A 277 -17.21 21.22 21.58
C ALA A 277 -17.07 22.72 21.28
N MET A 278 -16.72 23.07 20.03
CA MET A 278 -16.64 24.45 19.58
C MET A 278 -18.00 25.16 19.67
N ASP A 279 -19.07 24.54 19.18
CA ASP A 279 -20.42 25.11 19.22
C ASP A 279 -20.91 25.30 20.67
N THR A 280 -20.56 24.38 21.57
CA THR A 280 -20.86 24.48 23.01
C THR A 280 -20.11 25.64 23.67
N ALA A 281 -18.83 25.81 23.35
CA ALA A 281 -18.03 26.93 23.86
C ALA A 281 -18.53 28.27 23.30
N GLU A 282 -18.94 28.31 22.03
CA GLU A 282 -19.55 29.50 21.41
C GLU A 282 -20.84 29.92 22.13
N ASN A 283 -21.71 28.95 22.41
CA ASN A 283 -22.95 29.19 23.15
C ASN A 283 -22.68 29.68 24.58
N SER A 284 -21.65 29.15 25.24
CA SER A 284 -21.24 29.60 26.58
C SER A 284 -20.72 31.05 26.57
N TYR A 285 -19.92 31.40 25.56
CA TYR A 285 -19.47 32.78 25.34
C TYR A 285 -20.65 33.73 25.08
N LYS A 286 -21.60 33.35 24.23
CA LYS A 286 -22.83 34.12 23.99
C LYS A 286 -23.64 34.30 25.28
N ALA A 287 -23.79 33.25 26.09
CA ALA A 287 -24.46 33.33 27.38
C ALA A 287 -23.74 34.28 28.35
N ALA A 288 -22.41 34.24 28.42
CA ALA A 288 -21.61 35.16 29.24
C ALA A 288 -21.81 36.62 28.81
N LEU A 289 -21.91 36.91 27.51
CA LEU A 289 -22.22 38.26 27.01
C LEU A 289 -23.60 38.75 27.47
N VAL A 290 -24.60 37.86 27.46
CA VAL A 290 -25.95 38.17 27.98
C VAL A 290 -25.92 38.42 29.49
N SER A 291 -25.17 37.62 30.25
CA SER A 291 -24.97 37.81 31.69
C SER A 291 -24.26 39.13 32.02
N LEU A 292 -23.25 39.52 31.23
CA LEU A 292 -22.59 40.82 31.36
C LEU A 292 -23.56 41.97 31.13
N LYS A 293 -24.39 41.89 30.08
CA LYS A 293 -25.43 42.89 29.82
C LYS A 293 -26.44 42.97 30.98
N SER A 294 -26.82 41.83 31.55
CA SER A 294 -27.72 41.77 32.70
C SER A 294 -27.09 42.38 33.96
N ALA A 295 -25.83 42.10 34.24
CA ALA A 295 -25.09 42.70 35.35
C ALA A 295 -24.96 44.23 35.21
N GLN A 296 -24.74 44.71 33.98
CA GLN A 296 -24.75 46.14 33.68
C GLN A 296 -26.11 46.78 33.96
N THR A 297 -27.21 46.16 33.51
CA THR A 297 -28.58 46.63 33.78
C THR A 297 -28.90 46.62 35.28
N SER A 298 -28.51 45.59 36.02
CA SER A 298 -28.71 45.54 37.48
C SER A 298 -27.97 46.66 38.20
N ALA A 299 -26.74 46.96 37.79
CA ALA A 299 -25.98 48.08 38.35
C ALA A 299 -26.64 49.44 38.00
N ASP A 300 -27.19 49.58 36.80
CA ASP A 300 -27.93 50.79 36.40
C ASP A 300 -29.22 50.96 37.22
N ASN A 301 -29.95 49.86 37.46
CA ASN A 301 -31.14 49.86 38.32
C ASN A 301 -30.80 50.20 39.78
N GLU A 302 -29.70 49.68 40.32
CA GLU A 302 -29.21 50.01 41.65
C GLU A 302 -28.92 51.52 41.78
N ILE A 303 -28.24 52.11 40.78
CA ILE A 303 -28.01 53.55 40.73
C ILE A 303 -29.33 54.33 40.68
N SER A 304 -30.30 53.87 39.88
CA SER A 304 -31.62 54.53 39.81
C SER A 304 -32.32 54.50 41.17
N MET A 305 -32.36 53.35 41.84
CA MET A 305 -32.96 53.22 43.18
C MET A 305 -32.25 54.08 44.23
N LEU A 306 -30.91 54.15 44.17
CA LEU A 306 -30.12 55.00 45.07
C LEU A 306 -30.41 56.49 44.83
N ARG A 307 -30.63 56.91 43.56
CA ARG A 307 -31.07 58.27 43.22
C ARG A 307 -32.46 58.56 43.78
N ASP A 308 -33.42 57.66 43.58
CA ASP A 308 -34.80 57.83 44.06
C ASP A 308 -34.87 57.85 45.59
N ALA A 309 -34.07 57.02 46.26
CA ALA A 309 -33.93 57.01 47.71
C ALA A 309 -33.32 58.32 48.23
N LEU A 310 -32.28 58.86 47.57
CA LEU A 310 -31.70 60.15 47.91
C LEU A 310 -32.70 61.30 47.71
N ASN A 311 -33.44 61.30 46.61
CA ASN A 311 -34.49 62.29 46.34
C ASN A 311 -35.59 62.25 47.41
N SER A 312 -36.02 61.05 47.80
CA SER A 312 -37.01 60.86 48.87
C SER A 312 -36.50 61.32 50.23
N ALA A 313 -35.23 61.04 50.57
CA ALA A 313 -34.60 61.51 51.79
C ALA A 313 -34.50 63.05 51.83
N ASN A 314 -34.18 63.69 50.71
CA ASN A 314 -34.16 65.14 50.57
C ASN A 314 -35.56 65.76 50.74
N ALA A 315 -36.58 65.17 50.10
CA ALA A 315 -37.97 65.63 50.24
C ALA A 315 -38.48 65.53 51.69
N ASN A 316 -38.14 64.44 52.40
CA ASN A 316 -38.48 64.27 53.80
C ASN A 316 -37.76 65.27 54.72
N SER A 317 -36.52 65.65 54.42
CA SER A 317 -35.79 66.71 55.15
C SER A 317 -36.45 68.07 54.97
N ASN A 318 -36.81 68.43 53.72
CA ASN A 318 -37.47 69.70 53.43
C ASN A 318 -38.84 69.83 54.12
N ASN A 319 -39.63 68.74 54.13
CA ASN A 319 -40.91 68.70 54.86
C ASN A 319 -40.71 68.81 56.38
N LEU A 320 -39.63 68.24 56.94
CA LEU A 320 -39.30 68.38 58.36
C LEU A 320 -38.95 69.83 58.70
N ASP A 321 -38.13 70.48 57.88
CA ASP A 321 -37.77 71.89 58.06
C ASP A 321 -38.99 72.81 57.94
N GLU A 322 -39.93 72.52 57.04
CA GLU A 322 -41.20 73.26 56.89
C GLU A 322 -42.13 73.06 58.11
N VAL A 323 -42.28 71.83 58.59
CA VAL A 323 -43.08 71.50 59.79
C VAL A 323 -42.45 72.10 61.05
N GLU A 324 -41.12 72.05 61.19
CA GLU A 324 -40.40 72.66 62.31
C GLU A 324 -40.50 74.20 62.27
N LEU A 325 -40.40 74.85 61.11
CA LEU A 325 -40.62 76.29 60.95
C LEU A 325 -42.06 76.68 61.29
N LYS A 326 -43.06 75.89 60.87
CA LYS A 326 -44.47 76.11 61.19
C LYS A 326 -44.72 76.00 62.70
N TYR A 327 -44.18 74.97 63.35
CA TYR A 327 -44.23 74.82 64.80
C TYR A 327 -43.49 75.97 65.53
N LEU A 328 -42.34 76.42 65.01
CA LEU A 328 -41.58 77.51 65.59
C LEU A 328 -42.34 78.84 65.46
N ASN A 329 -42.97 79.10 64.31
CA ASN A 329 -43.82 80.27 64.08
C ASN A 329 -45.07 80.24 64.96
N GLU A 330 -45.74 79.10 65.11
CA GLU A 330 -46.87 78.95 66.04
C GLU A 330 -46.46 79.14 67.51
N GLU A 331 -45.29 78.64 67.92
CA GLU A 331 -44.75 78.90 69.27
C GLU A 331 -44.32 80.37 69.44
N LEU A 332 -43.79 81.02 68.39
CA LEU A 332 -43.40 82.44 68.39
C LEU A 332 -44.63 83.37 68.48
N GLU A 333 -45.68 83.08 67.73
CA GLU A 333 -46.99 83.75 67.83
C GLU A 333 -47.56 83.63 69.25
N LYS A 334 -47.57 82.41 69.83
CA LYS A 334 -48.01 82.19 71.21
C LYS A 334 -47.16 82.92 72.26
N THR A 335 -45.86 83.12 72.00
CA THR A 335 -44.98 83.87 72.92
C THR A 335 -45.08 85.38 72.74
N LYS A 336 -45.25 85.90 71.51
CA LYS A 336 -45.55 87.31 71.26
C LYS A 336 -46.86 87.75 71.91
N ILE A 337 -47.91 86.92 71.83
CA ILE A 337 -49.20 87.19 72.49
C ILE A 337 -49.06 87.26 74.03
N ARG A 338 -48.12 86.51 74.62
CA ARG A 338 -47.82 86.59 76.07
C ARG A 338 -46.98 87.81 76.45
N ALA A 339 -46.03 88.23 75.61
CA ALA A 339 -45.17 89.38 75.89
C ALA A 339 -45.89 90.74 75.72
N LEU A 340 -47.02 90.80 75.03
CA LEU A 340 -47.90 91.98 74.94
C LEU A 340 -48.88 92.12 76.13
N LYS A 341 -48.78 91.24 77.13
CA LYS A 341 -49.67 91.19 78.30
C LYS A 341 -48.98 91.49 79.64
N ASP A 342 -47.70 91.83 79.64
CA ASP A 342 -46.92 92.31 80.78
C ASP A 342 -46.36 93.71 80.50
#